data_AF-A0A0P7UHU5-F1
#
_entry.id   AF-A0A0P7UHU5-F1
#
_cell.length_a   1.000
_cell.length_b   1.000
_cell.length_c   1.000
_cell.angle_alpha   90.00
_cell.angle_beta   90.00
_cell.angle_gamma   90.00
#
_symmetry.space_group_name_H-M   'P 1'
#
loop_
_entity.id
_entity.type
_entity.pdbx_description
1 polymer ?
#
loop_
_entity_poly.entity_id
_entity_poly.type
_entity_poly.pdbx_seq_one_letter_code
_entity_poly.pdbx_strand_id
1 'polypeptide(L)'
;MIRTLQQLGDLRRVTFGHMPPRHGLRLLYWFSINCVKFCWDGSMQLQCVPDAGEFGFHHYGNYENLFPSLRHQGYTYFVVGNLNCQTHQGSQDLPKYVREAYNDFIDSLDRNRDRIIISLHRITKLIKDIYITEHLPGSGDFNPYGTYLLSPELIEDIQEMSLTKFLISTGSLVLLLLLPPVFGIQTLETLKDLKKTGYGQSYQRHGLRLLRFLAENIIRFENGVMHAQFTGDQYGFHHYGNYEGLLPVLRSGLQYFEVGNLNTETHPRSRELPASVRQAYDNSRYYCSENNVERVMLCLRRNSNVIEQVYLTEHRPRSRDFNEGRAYRVSPRLIRQLQSSQSSGLS
;
A
#
# COMPACT_ATOMS: atom_id res chain seq x y z
N MET A 1 -33.16 14.05 -3.50
CA MET A 1 -32.51 13.68 -4.78
C MET A 1 -31.12 13.18 -4.45
N ILE A 2 -30.74 11.99 -4.92
CA ILE A 2 -29.39 11.44 -4.68
C ILE A 2 -28.39 12.24 -5.52
N ARG A 3 -27.32 12.71 -4.89
CA ARG A 3 -26.25 13.43 -5.58
C ARG A 3 -25.29 12.45 -6.27
N THR A 4 -24.90 12.76 -7.50
CA THR A 4 -23.86 12.01 -8.22
C THR A 4 -22.47 12.54 -7.88
N LEU A 5 -21.53 11.64 -7.62
CA LEU A 5 -20.09 11.91 -7.53
C LEU A 5 -19.46 11.50 -8.87
N GLN A 6 -18.75 12.43 -9.49
CA GLN A 6 -18.23 12.28 -10.85
C GLN A 6 -16.72 12.15 -10.92
N GLN A 7 -16.02 12.60 -9.88
CA GLN A 7 -14.56 12.68 -9.85
C GLN A 7 -14.04 12.39 -8.44
N LEU A 8 -12.78 11.99 -8.33
CA LEU A 8 -12.14 11.65 -7.04
C LEU A 8 -12.20 12.79 -6.00
N GLY A 9 -12.17 14.04 -6.47
CA GLY A 9 -12.30 15.22 -5.62
C GLY A 9 -13.66 15.32 -4.92
N ASP A 10 -14.70 14.70 -5.46
CA ASP A 10 -16.03 14.68 -4.83
C ASP A 10 -16.05 13.74 -3.62
N LEU A 11 -15.29 12.64 -3.67
CA LEU A 11 -15.14 11.72 -2.54
C LEU A 11 -14.50 12.42 -1.34
N ARG A 12 -13.62 13.41 -1.52
CA ARG A 12 -13.05 14.21 -0.41
C ARG A 12 -14.08 14.95 0.43
N ARG A 13 -15.28 15.18 -0.12
CA ARG A 13 -16.30 16.05 0.45
C ARG A 13 -17.43 15.27 1.12
N VAL A 14 -17.35 13.94 1.15
CA VAL A 14 -18.35 13.08 1.79
C VAL A 14 -17.76 12.41 3.05
N THR A 15 -18.61 11.82 3.88
CA THR A 15 -18.21 11.19 5.15
C THR A 15 -17.80 9.72 5.00
N PHE A 16 -18.06 9.13 3.83
CA PHE A 16 -17.90 7.70 3.55
C PHE A 16 -16.45 7.24 3.67
N GLY A 17 -16.12 6.44 4.67
CA GLY A 17 -14.83 5.74 4.74
C GLY A 17 -13.56 6.56 5.07
N HIS A 18 -13.66 7.83 5.50
CA HIS A 18 -12.46 8.68 5.68
C HIS A 18 -11.69 8.49 6.99
N MET A 19 -12.39 8.20 8.09
CA MET A 19 -11.81 8.14 9.44
C MET A 19 -11.83 6.71 9.98
N PRO A 20 -10.77 6.19 10.63
CA PRO A 20 -10.90 4.91 11.32
C PRO A 20 -12.04 5.00 12.34
N PRO A 21 -12.80 3.92 12.55
CA PRO A 21 -12.68 2.59 11.93
C PRO A 21 -13.47 2.40 10.61
N ARG A 22 -13.88 3.48 9.94
CA ARG A 22 -14.65 3.44 8.69
C ARG A 22 -13.81 2.78 7.58
N HIS A 23 -14.41 1.81 6.89
CA HIS A 23 -13.76 1.00 5.85
C HIS A 23 -14.22 1.36 4.43
N GLY A 24 -15.19 2.26 4.29
CA GLY A 24 -15.88 2.56 3.03
C GLY A 24 -14.98 2.82 1.83
N LEU A 25 -13.94 3.66 1.95
CA LEU A 25 -13.04 3.97 0.83
C LEU A 25 -12.25 2.73 0.40
N ARG A 26 -11.75 1.94 1.35
CA ARG A 26 -11.04 0.69 1.05
C ARG A 26 -11.95 -0.35 0.41
N LEU A 27 -13.20 -0.43 0.88
CA LEU A 27 -14.24 -1.27 0.28
C LEU A 27 -14.55 -0.82 -1.15
N LEU A 28 -14.67 0.48 -1.40
CA LEU A 28 -14.93 1.04 -2.73
C LEU A 28 -13.78 0.75 -3.70
N TYR A 29 -12.54 0.93 -3.25
CA TYR A 29 -11.36 0.56 -4.03
C TYR A 29 -11.40 -0.93 -4.39
N TRP A 30 -11.55 -1.80 -3.40
CA TRP A 30 -11.62 -3.24 -3.62
C TRP A 30 -12.74 -3.63 -4.59
N PHE A 31 -13.95 -3.09 -4.38
CA PHE A 31 -15.12 -3.38 -5.19
C PHE A 31 -14.90 -2.95 -6.64
N SER A 32 -14.37 -1.75 -6.85
CA SER A 32 -14.10 -1.21 -8.19
C SER A 32 -13.10 -2.09 -8.94
N ILE A 33 -12.02 -2.52 -8.29
CA ILE A 33 -10.96 -3.33 -8.92
C ILE A 33 -11.39 -4.79 -9.16
N ASN A 34 -12.09 -5.40 -8.21
CA ASN A 34 -12.29 -6.86 -8.19
C ASN A 34 -13.68 -7.30 -8.61
N CYS A 35 -14.70 -6.45 -8.45
CA CYS A 35 -16.08 -6.81 -8.76
C CYS A 35 -16.60 -6.13 -10.03
N VAL A 36 -16.05 -5.00 -10.47
CA VAL A 36 -16.56 -4.27 -11.63
C VAL A 36 -15.66 -4.49 -12.85
N LYS A 37 -16.27 -4.92 -13.97
CA LYS A 37 -15.61 -5.00 -15.26
C LYS A 37 -16.34 -4.12 -16.26
N PHE A 38 -15.61 -3.28 -16.98
CA PHE A 38 -16.15 -2.53 -18.12
C PHE A 38 -16.16 -3.41 -19.36
N CYS A 39 -17.31 -3.44 -20.04
CA CYS A 39 -17.48 -4.03 -21.36
C CYS A 39 -17.04 -3.03 -22.44
N TRP A 40 -16.85 -3.53 -23.67
CA TRP A 40 -16.45 -2.72 -24.82
C TRP A 40 -17.45 -1.60 -25.18
N ASP A 41 -18.72 -1.74 -24.77
CA ASP A 41 -19.79 -0.78 -24.96
C ASP A 41 -19.91 0.24 -23.81
N GLY A 42 -18.97 0.22 -22.85
CA GLY A 42 -18.96 1.06 -21.67
C GLY A 42 -19.90 0.60 -20.55
N SER A 43 -20.64 -0.51 -20.74
CA SER A 43 -21.49 -1.06 -19.68
C SER A 43 -20.67 -1.72 -18.58
N MET A 44 -21.14 -1.61 -17.33
CA MET A 44 -20.49 -2.24 -16.18
C MET A 44 -21.11 -3.62 -15.93
N GLN A 45 -20.27 -4.64 -15.80
CA GLN A 45 -20.68 -6.00 -15.47
C GLN A 45 -20.07 -6.46 -14.14
N LEU A 46 -20.90 -7.02 -13.27
CA LEU A 46 -20.46 -7.55 -11.98
C LEU A 46 -19.76 -8.91 -12.16
N GLN A 47 -18.56 -9.05 -11.62
CA GLN A 47 -17.77 -10.29 -11.59
C GLN A 47 -18.04 -11.13 -10.33
N CYS A 48 -18.36 -10.48 -9.22
CA CYS A 48 -18.72 -11.12 -7.97
C CYS A 48 -20.11 -11.82 -8.08
N VAL A 49 -20.38 -12.79 -7.20
CA VAL A 49 -21.62 -13.58 -7.17
C VAL A 49 -22.46 -13.28 -5.92
N PRO A 50 -23.26 -12.18 -5.92
CA PRO A 50 -24.06 -11.78 -4.75
C PRO A 50 -25.03 -12.83 -4.24
N ASP A 51 -25.62 -13.62 -5.14
CA ASP A 51 -26.58 -14.67 -4.78
C ASP A 51 -25.96 -15.81 -3.96
N ALA A 52 -24.65 -16.00 -4.07
CA ALA A 52 -23.89 -16.96 -3.27
C ALA A 52 -23.40 -16.36 -1.94
N GLY A 53 -23.65 -15.07 -1.70
CA GLY A 53 -23.17 -14.37 -0.51
C GLY A 53 -21.67 -14.08 -0.49
N GLU A 54 -20.99 -14.16 -1.65
CA GLU A 54 -19.56 -13.85 -1.77
C GLU A 54 -19.24 -12.52 -1.10
N PHE A 55 -18.14 -12.42 -0.36
CA PHE A 55 -17.69 -11.18 0.28
C PHE A 55 -18.71 -10.52 1.22
N GLY A 56 -19.80 -11.21 1.59
CA GLY A 56 -20.90 -10.69 2.41
C GLY A 56 -21.97 -9.93 1.63
N PHE A 57 -22.01 -10.07 0.30
CA PHE A 57 -23.12 -9.56 -0.51
C PHE A 57 -24.46 -10.17 -0.07
N HIS A 58 -25.53 -9.39 -0.10
CA HIS A 58 -26.89 -9.88 0.14
C HIS A 58 -27.93 -8.96 -0.49
N HIS A 59 -29.15 -9.46 -0.62
CA HIS A 59 -30.28 -8.71 -1.16
C HIS A 59 -30.60 -7.49 -0.29
N TYR A 60 -30.85 -6.34 -0.91
CA TYR A 60 -31.29 -5.13 -0.26
C TYR A 60 -32.71 -4.75 -0.69
N GLY A 61 -33.64 -4.70 0.25
CA GLY A 61 -35.07 -4.50 -0.04
C GLY A 61 -35.49 -3.07 -0.34
N ASN A 62 -34.66 -2.06 -0.01
CA ASN A 62 -34.98 -0.64 -0.15
C ASN A 62 -36.32 -0.26 0.49
N TYR A 63 -36.63 -0.81 1.67
CA TYR A 63 -37.91 -0.56 2.38
C TYR A 63 -38.02 0.89 2.85
N GLU A 64 -36.89 1.54 3.04
CA GLU A 64 -36.74 2.93 3.46
C GLU A 64 -36.94 3.90 2.27
N ASN A 65 -37.11 3.38 1.05
CA ASN A 65 -37.25 4.14 -0.19
C ASN A 65 -36.11 5.15 -0.45
N LEU A 66 -34.88 4.78 -0.10
CA LEU A 66 -33.68 5.58 -0.37
C LEU A 66 -33.37 5.65 -1.86
N PHE A 67 -33.62 4.56 -2.59
CA PHE A 67 -33.33 4.44 -4.01
C PHE A 67 -34.60 4.38 -4.85
N PRO A 68 -34.52 4.65 -6.18
CA PRO A 68 -35.65 4.48 -7.08
C PRO A 68 -36.20 3.05 -7.04
N SER A 69 -37.52 2.92 -7.22
CA SER A 69 -38.16 1.60 -7.35
C SER A 69 -37.68 0.90 -8.61
N LEU A 70 -37.24 -0.36 -8.47
CA LEU A 70 -36.84 -1.22 -9.59
C LEU A 70 -37.97 -2.11 -10.11
N ARG A 71 -39.21 -1.92 -9.60
CA ARG A 71 -40.37 -2.72 -10.01
C ARG A 71 -40.48 -2.70 -11.55
N HIS A 72 -40.53 -3.90 -12.14
CA HIS A 72 -40.66 -4.15 -13.57
C HIS A 72 -39.42 -3.95 -14.46
N GLN A 73 -38.22 -3.75 -13.89
CA GLN A 73 -37.00 -3.50 -14.69
C GLN A 73 -36.05 -4.71 -14.78
N GLY A 74 -36.33 -5.83 -14.10
CA GLY A 74 -35.41 -6.99 -14.06
C GLY A 74 -34.15 -6.77 -13.19
N TYR A 75 -34.06 -5.61 -12.54
CA TYR A 75 -32.99 -5.25 -11.63
C TYR A 75 -33.35 -5.55 -10.17
N THR A 76 -32.33 -5.79 -9.36
CA THR A 76 -32.45 -6.03 -7.93
C THR A 76 -31.32 -5.33 -7.22
N TYR A 77 -31.60 -4.76 -6.04
CA TYR A 77 -30.55 -4.16 -5.23
C TYR A 77 -29.81 -5.23 -4.43
N PHE A 78 -28.48 -5.17 -4.47
CA PHE A 78 -27.60 -5.90 -3.57
C PHE A 78 -26.73 -4.94 -2.79
N VAL A 79 -26.35 -5.34 -1.59
CA VAL A 79 -25.50 -4.54 -0.70
C VAL A 79 -24.30 -5.35 -0.23
N VAL A 80 -23.15 -4.69 -0.07
CA VAL A 80 -21.93 -5.23 0.54
C VAL A 80 -21.33 -4.21 1.51
N GLY A 81 -20.47 -4.70 2.41
CA GLY A 81 -19.75 -3.88 3.37
C GLY A 81 -20.11 -4.15 4.82
N ASN A 82 -21.01 -5.08 5.12
CA ASN A 82 -21.21 -5.55 6.47
C ASN A 82 -20.06 -6.51 6.88
N LEU A 83 -19.17 -6.04 7.74
CA LEU A 83 -17.98 -6.79 8.19
C LEU A 83 -18.29 -7.80 9.31
N ASN A 84 -19.53 -7.85 9.83
CA ASN A 84 -19.91 -8.82 10.85
C ASN A 84 -20.07 -10.23 10.24
N CYS A 85 -19.01 -11.02 10.37
CA CYS A 85 -18.96 -12.38 9.83
C CYS A 85 -19.89 -13.40 10.52
N GLN A 86 -20.45 -13.09 11.69
CA GLN A 86 -21.45 -13.97 12.32
C GLN A 86 -22.78 -13.92 11.57
N THR A 87 -23.10 -12.77 10.99
CA THR A 87 -24.35 -12.54 10.23
C THR A 87 -24.13 -12.63 8.72
N HIS A 88 -22.92 -12.30 8.25
CA HIS A 88 -22.55 -12.28 6.84
C HIS A 88 -21.23 -13.01 6.66
N GLN A 89 -21.25 -14.35 6.70
CA GLN A 89 -20.03 -15.17 6.74
C GLN A 89 -19.04 -14.87 5.62
N GLY A 90 -19.53 -14.60 4.41
CA GLY A 90 -18.69 -14.24 3.27
C GLY A 90 -17.85 -12.97 3.49
N SER A 91 -18.16 -12.11 4.47
CA SER A 91 -17.36 -10.92 4.76
C SER A 91 -15.93 -11.25 5.23
N GLN A 92 -15.67 -12.49 5.68
CA GLN A 92 -14.31 -12.95 6.03
C GLN A 92 -13.38 -13.02 4.82
N ASP A 93 -13.94 -13.19 3.62
CA ASP A 93 -13.21 -13.30 2.36
C ASP A 93 -12.82 -11.92 1.80
N LEU A 94 -13.34 -10.82 2.39
CA LEU A 94 -12.87 -9.49 2.05
C LEU A 94 -11.38 -9.35 2.40
N PRO A 95 -10.60 -8.61 1.58
CA PRO A 95 -9.17 -8.43 1.84
C PRO A 95 -8.91 -7.87 3.23
N LYS A 96 -7.79 -8.28 3.84
CA LYS A 96 -7.38 -7.83 5.18
C LYS A 96 -7.42 -6.30 5.31
N TYR A 97 -6.93 -5.56 4.31
CA TYR A 97 -6.91 -4.10 4.37
C TYR A 97 -8.32 -3.50 4.48
N VAL A 98 -9.37 -4.14 3.94
CA VAL A 98 -10.76 -3.67 4.09
C VAL A 98 -11.27 -3.90 5.51
N ARG A 99 -10.89 -5.03 6.13
CA ARG A 99 -11.46 -5.50 7.41
C ARG A 99 -10.60 -5.25 8.65
N GLU A 100 -9.36 -4.78 8.50
CA GLU A 100 -8.39 -4.62 9.60
C GLU A 100 -8.95 -3.77 10.76
N ALA A 101 -9.48 -2.59 10.45
CA ALA A 101 -9.98 -1.65 11.46
C ALA A 101 -11.23 -2.16 12.20
N TYR A 102 -11.98 -3.12 11.64
CA TYR A 102 -13.15 -3.67 12.30
C TYR A 102 -12.81 -4.46 13.57
N ASN A 103 -11.66 -5.14 13.56
CA ASN A 103 -11.18 -5.94 14.68
C ASN A 103 -10.42 -5.09 15.71
N ASP A 104 -9.78 -4.00 15.27
CA ASP A 104 -8.95 -3.17 16.14
C ASP A 104 -9.77 -2.17 17.00
N PHE A 105 -11.01 -1.86 16.59
CA PHE A 105 -11.85 -0.85 17.24
C PHE A 105 -13.16 -1.42 17.78
N ILE A 106 -13.11 -2.49 18.56
CA ILE A 106 -14.30 -3.28 18.96
C ILE A 106 -15.43 -2.45 19.60
N ASP A 107 -15.08 -1.44 20.38
CA ASP A 107 -16.04 -0.61 21.11
C ASP A 107 -16.60 0.56 20.28
N SER A 108 -16.12 0.76 19.05
CA SER A 108 -16.58 1.87 18.21
C SER A 108 -17.88 1.53 17.48
N LEU A 109 -18.85 2.46 17.58
CA LEU A 109 -20.10 2.42 16.83
C LEU A 109 -19.91 2.72 15.32
N ASP A 110 -18.70 3.13 14.91
CA ASP A 110 -18.41 3.52 13.54
C ASP A 110 -17.82 2.40 12.67
N ARG A 111 -17.40 1.27 13.25
CA ARG A 111 -16.55 0.26 12.59
C ARG A 111 -17.19 -0.55 11.48
N ASN A 112 -18.49 -0.42 11.27
CA ASN A 112 -19.23 -1.23 10.32
C ASN A 112 -20.39 -0.47 9.66
N ARG A 113 -20.20 0.82 9.41
CA ARG A 113 -21.27 1.69 8.89
C ARG A 113 -21.34 1.74 7.36
N ASP A 114 -20.21 1.63 6.67
CA ASP A 114 -20.12 1.88 5.24
C ASP A 114 -20.72 0.74 4.39
N ARG A 115 -21.47 1.09 3.35
CA ARG A 115 -22.10 0.15 2.42
C ARG A 115 -21.93 0.60 0.97
N ILE A 116 -21.77 -0.38 0.09
CA ILE A 116 -21.94 -0.20 -1.36
C ILE A 116 -23.21 -0.92 -1.75
N ILE A 117 -24.10 -0.22 -2.45
CA ILE A 117 -25.37 -0.77 -2.97
C ILE A 117 -25.32 -0.72 -4.49
N ILE A 118 -25.68 -1.82 -5.14
CA ILE A 118 -25.69 -1.90 -6.60
C ILE A 118 -27.08 -2.27 -7.11
N SER A 119 -27.49 -1.66 -8.22
CA SER A 119 -28.64 -2.10 -9.01
C SER A 119 -28.16 -3.11 -10.06
N LEU A 120 -28.49 -4.39 -9.88
CA LEU A 120 -27.97 -5.48 -10.68
C LEU A 120 -29.07 -6.20 -11.47
N HIS A 121 -28.88 -6.35 -12.78
CA HIS A 121 -29.73 -7.24 -13.58
C HIS A 121 -29.27 -8.68 -13.37
N ARG A 122 -30.06 -9.50 -12.67
CA ARG A 122 -29.59 -10.79 -12.13
C ARG A 122 -29.12 -11.80 -13.19
N ILE A 123 -29.69 -11.75 -14.39
CA ILE A 123 -29.37 -12.67 -15.49
C ILE A 123 -28.09 -12.24 -16.22
N THR A 124 -28.09 -11.05 -16.82
CA THR A 124 -26.96 -10.49 -17.60
C THR A 124 -25.78 -10.00 -16.75
N LYS A 125 -25.95 -9.90 -15.42
CA LYS A 125 -24.98 -9.32 -14.47
C LYS A 125 -24.61 -7.86 -14.74
N LEU A 126 -25.44 -7.15 -15.52
CA LEU A 126 -25.25 -5.72 -15.79
C LEU A 126 -25.55 -4.90 -14.54
N ILE A 127 -24.62 -4.02 -14.18
CA ILE A 127 -24.77 -3.03 -13.13
C ILE A 127 -25.33 -1.77 -13.78
N LYS A 128 -26.50 -1.32 -13.31
CA LYS A 128 -27.10 -0.05 -13.75
C LYS A 128 -26.56 1.13 -12.96
N ASP A 129 -26.52 0.98 -11.63
CA ASP A 129 -26.17 2.04 -10.70
C ASP A 129 -25.31 1.48 -9.56
N ILE A 130 -24.30 2.23 -9.14
CA ILE A 130 -23.47 1.95 -7.96
C ILE A 130 -23.64 3.11 -6.98
N TYR A 131 -24.07 2.81 -5.77
CA TYR A 131 -24.25 3.78 -4.70
C TYR A 131 -23.28 3.50 -3.55
N ILE A 132 -22.79 4.56 -2.94
CA ILE A 132 -22.17 4.50 -1.62
C ILE A 132 -23.12 5.09 -0.59
N THR A 133 -23.17 4.47 0.58
CA THR A 133 -23.99 4.94 1.69
C THR A 133 -23.40 4.53 3.03
N GLU A 134 -23.97 5.03 4.12
CA GLU A 134 -23.55 4.74 5.48
C GLU A 134 -24.77 4.58 6.38
N HIS A 135 -24.67 3.73 7.40
CA HIS A 135 -25.63 3.73 8.50
C HIS A 135 -25.42 4.92 9.43
N LEU A 136 -26.40 5.29 10.24
CA LEU A 136 -26.21 6.19 11.38
C LEU A 136 -25.35 5.49 12.47
N PRO A 137 -24.59 6.23 13.30
CA PRO A 137 -23.78 5.62 14.36
C PRO A 137 -24.65 4.81 15.32
N GLY A 138 -24.29 3.54 15.54
CA GLY A 138 -25.01 2.66 16.48
C GLY A 138 -26.42 2.25 16.04
N SER A 139 -26.85 2.57 14.83
CA SER A 139 -28.14 2.17 14.27
C SER A 139 -27.97 1.29 13.01
N GLY A 140 -29.00 0.49 12.71
CA GLY A 140 -29.18 -0.18 11.43
C GLY A 140 -29.81 0.73 10.36
N ASP A 141 -30.22 1.94 10.72
CA ASP A 141 -30.83 2.89 9.78
C ASP A 141 -29.77 3.52 8.89
N PHE A 142 -30.09 3.71 7.61
CA PHE A 142 -29.22 4.45 6.69
C PHE A 142 -29.29 5.96 6.94
N ASN A 143 -28.16 6.63 6.75
CA ASN A 143 -28.10 8.09 6.75
C ASN A 143 -28.72 8.62 5.44
N PRO A 144 -29.86 9.33 5.49
CA PRO A 144 -30.52 9.83 4.28
C PRO A 144 -29.71 10.91 3.55
N TYR A 145 -28.76 11.56 4.24
CA TYR A 145 -27.84 12.56 3.67
C TYR A 145 -26.48 11.97 3.29
N GLY A 146 -26.24 10.69 3.59
CA GLY A 146 -24.98 9.99 3.37
C GLY A 146 -24.96 9.13 2.12
N THR A 147 -25.97 9.23 1.24
CA THR A 147 -26.12 8.37 0.06
C THR A 147 -25.78 9.11 -1.22
N TYR A 148 -24.92 8.52 -2.05
CA TYR A 148 -24.43 9.10 -3.29
C TYR A 148 -24.40 8.07 -4.41
N LEU A 149 -24.72 8.51 -5.63
CA LEU A 149 -24.56 7.73 -6.86
C LEU A 149 -23.13 7.95 -7.40
N LEU A 150 -22.46 6.90 -7.85
CA LEU A 150 -21.16 7.00 -8.50
C LEU A 150 -21.33 6.98 -10.01
N SER A 151 -20.67 7.91 -10.71
CA SER A 151 -20.57 7.86 -12.17
C SER A 151 -19.67 6.70 -12.63
N PRO A 152 -19.90 6.11 -13.80
CA PRO A 152 -18.98 5.12 -14.39
C PRO A 152 -17.53 5.62 -14.48
N GLU A 153 -17.32 6.87 -14.88
CA GLU A 153 -15.99 7.47 -15.09
C GLU A 153 -15.18 7.51 -13.79
N LEU A 154 -15.82 7.83 -12.67
CA LEU A 154 -15.21 7.74 -11.34
C LEU A 154 -14.76 6.31 -11.00
N ILE A 155 -15.50 5.28 -11.42
CA ILE A 155 -15.07 3.89 -11.19
C ILE A 155 -13.86 3.54 -12.05
N GLU A 156 -13.83 3.97 -13.32
CA GLU A 156 -12.65 3.83 -14.19
C GLU A 156 -11.42 4.56 -13.60
N ASP A 157 -11.59 5.80 -13.13
CA ASP A 157 -10.53 6.57 -12.46
C ASP A 157 -9.96 5.81 -11.24
N ILE A 158 -10.81 5.11 -10.48
CA ILE A 158 -10.36 4.28 -9.35
C ILE A 158 -9.58 3.05 -9.84
N GLN A 159 -10.01 2.44 -10.95
CA GLN A 159 -9.35 1.26 -11.53
C GLN A 159 -7.93 1.53 -12.02
N GLU A 160 -7.64 2.77 -12.42
CA GLU A 160 -6.31 3.21 -12.87
C GLU A 160 -5.34 3.61 -11.74
N MET A 161 -5.75 3.45 -10.47
CA MET A 161 -4.96 3.86 -9.31
C MET A 161 -4.53 2.67 -8.44
N SER A 162 -3.41 2.85 -7.75
CA SER A 162 -3.10 2.01 -6.59
C SER A 162 -3.93 2.44 -5.38
N LEU A 163 -4.16 1.52 -4.44
CA LEU A 163 -4.89 1.78 -3.20
C LEU A 163 -4.37 3.03 -2.49
N THR A 164 -3.05 3.16 -2.36
CA THR A 164 -2.42 4.32 -1.71
C THR A 164 -2.73 5.63 -2.44
N LYS A 165 -2.60 5.66 -3.79
CA LYS A 165 -2.95 6.85 -4.58
C LYS A 165 -4.42 7.21 -4.42
N PHE A 166 -5.30 6.22 -4.47
CA PHE A 166 -6.73 6.42 -4.27
C PHE A 166 -7.04 7.01 -2.88
N LEU A 167 -6.48 6.45 -1.80
CA LEU A 167 -6.72 6.93 -0.43
C LEU A 167 -6.18 8.36 -0.19
N ILE A 168 -5.02 8.72 -0.77
CA ILE A 168 -4.50 10.10 -0.76
C ILE A 168 -5.43 11.03 -1.55
N SER A 169 -5.81 10.60 -2.75
CA SER A 169 -6.59 11.42 -3.68
C SER A 169 -8.00 11.64 -3.17
N THR A 170 -8.54 10.74 -2.35
CA THR A 170 -9.83 10.89 -1.69
C THR A 170 -9.73 11.52 -0.31
N GLY A 171 -8.53 11.84 0.20
CA GLY A 171 -8.41 12.51 1.50
C GLY A 171 -8.85 11.63 2.67
N SER A 172 -8.62 10.31 2.57
CA SER A 172 -8.78 9.42 3.72
C SER A 172 -7.78 9.85 4.79
N LEU A 173 -8.30 10.37 5.90
CA LEU A 173 -7.51 10.79 7.05
C LEU A 173 -6.78 9.62 7.68
N VAL A 174 -7.20 8.38 7.43
CA VAL A 174 -6.39 7.20 7.72
C VAL A 174 -5.00 7.30 7.08
N LEU A 175 -4.81 7.83 5.87
CA LEU A 175 -3.43 8.00 5.38
C LEU A 175 -2.76 9.29 5.89
N LEU A 176 -3.51 10.27 6.39
CA LEU A 176 -2.95 11.47 7.05
C LEU A 176 -2.68 11.29 8.56
N LEU A 177 -3.32 10.32 9.22
CA LEU A 177 -3.30 10.04 10.66
C LEU A 177 -2.79 8.61 10.99
N LEU A 178 -2.93 7.64 10.07
CA LEU A 178 -2.23 6.34 10.05
C LEU A 178 -1.06 6.31 9.04
N LEU A 179 -0.70 7.44 8.43
CA LEU A 179 0.71 7.78 8.59
C LEU A 179 0.80 8.08 10.09
N PRO A 180 1.35 7.18 10.92
CA PRO A 180 1.86 7.66 12.19
C PRO A 180 2.70 8.91 11.87
N PRO A 181 2.86 9.89 12.77
CA PRO A 181 4.11 10.62 12.73
C PRO A 181 5.12 9.51 12.87
N VAL A 182 5.73 9.07 11.74
CA VAL A 182 6.50 7.83 11.59
C VAL A 182 6.93 7.40 12.98
N PHE A 183 6.26 6.43 13.63
CA PHE A 183 6.73 6.02 14.95
C PHE A 183 8.14 5.52 14.65
N GLY A 184 9.11 6.33 15.08
CA GLY A 184 10.28 6.68 14.27
C GLY A 184 10.86 5.45 13.61
N ILE A 185 10.89 5.41 12.27
CA ILE A 185 11.83 4.54 11.56
C ILE A 185 13.14 4.77 12.30
N GLN A 186 13.56 3.74 13.03
CA GLN A 186 14.53 3.94 14.08
C GLN A 186 15.77 4.51 13.41
N THR A 187 16.19 5.68 13.87
CA THR A 187 17.38 6.30 13.32
C THR A 187 18.58 5.65 13.99
N LEU A 188 19.40 4.99 13.18
CA LEU A 188 20.64 4.36 13.60
C LEU A 188 21.72 5.44 13.60
N GLU A 189 22.16 5.83 14.80
CA GLU A 189 23.15 6.88 15.02
C GLU A 189 24.57 6.33 15.07
N THR A 190 24.71 5.06 15.45
CA THR A 190 26.00 4.42 15.73
C THR A 190 26.11 3.02 15.15
N LEU A 191 27.34 2.52 15.03
CA LEU A 191 27.61 1.12 14.67
C LEU A 191 26.98 0.15 15.68
N LYS A 192 26.84 0.54 16.95
CA LYS A 192 26.17 -0.26 17.98
C LYS A 192 24.68 -0.40 17.70
N ASP A 193 24.03 0.67 17.24
CA ASP A 193 22.61 0.64 16.87
C ASP A 193 22.41 -0.30 15.68
N LEU A 194 23.26 -0.17 14.65
CA LEU A 194 23.26 -1.08 13.50
C LEU A 194 23.48 -2.53 13.93
N LYS A 195 24.44 -2.80 14.81
CA LYS A 195 24.71 -4.14 15.36
C LYS A 195 23.49 -4.73 16.07
N LYS A 196 22.73 -3.94 16.83
CA LYS A 196 21.52 -4.42 17.53
C LYS A 196 20.40 -4.87 16.60
N THR A 197 20.35 -4.35 15.37
CA THR A 197 19.29 -4.72 14.42
C THR A 197 19.45 -6.15 13.87
N GLY A 198 20.66 -6.72 13.87
CA GLY A 198 20.94 -7.97 13.16
C GLY A 198 20.94 -7.85 11.63
N TYR A 199 20.81 -6.63 11.08
CA TYR A 199 20.77 -6.39 9.64
C TYR A 199 22.04 -6.88 8.94
N GLY A 200 21.88 -7.81 7.99
CA GLY A 200 22.96 -8.31 7.16
C GLY A 200 24.11 -9.00 7.90
N GLN A 201 23.90 -9.51 9.12
CA GLN A 201 24.97 -10.02 9.99
C GLN A 201 25.27 -11.51 9.84
N SER A 202 24.33 -12.32 9.35
CA SER A 202 24.64 -13.74 9.10
C SER A 202 25.56 -13.86 7.88
N TYR A 203 26.41 -14.89 7.87
CA TYR A 203 27.41 -15.10 6.82
C TYR A 203 26.79 -15.16 5.41
N GLN A 204 25.55 -15.65 5.30
CA GLN A 204 24.82 -15.79 4.04
C GLN A 204 24.21 -14.47 3.56
N ARG A 205 24.14 -13.45 4.41
CA ARG A 205 23.46 -12.17 4.15
C ARG A 205 24.46 -11.10 3.69
N HIS A 206 24.03 -10.25 2.76
CA HIS A 206 24.93 -9.30 2.09
C HIS A 206 24.75 -7.85 2.53
N GLY A 207 23.66 -7.53 3.25
CA GLY A 207 23.24 -6.15 3.55
C GLY A 207 24.30 -5.27 4.21
N LEU A 208 25.07 -5.79 5.17
CA LEU A 208 26.10 -5.00 5.84
C LEU A 208 27.26 -4.64 4.90
N ARG A 209 27.64 -5.59 4.02
CA ARG A 209 28.70 -5.38 3.02
C ARG A 209 28.22 -4.41 1.94
N LEU A 210 26.95 -4.50 1.54
CA LEU A 210 26.31 -3.55 0.64
C LEU A 210 26.29 -2.13 1.22
N LEU A 211 25.81 -1.97 2.47
CA LEU A 211 25.77 -0.66 3.13
C LEU A 211 27.18 -0.05 3.25
N ARG A 212 28.18 -0.87 3.58
CA ARG A 212 29.58 -0.44 3.62
C ARG A 212 30.08 0.02 2.26
N PHE A 213 29.85 -0.77 1.20
CA PHE A 213 30.21 -0.40 -0.17
C PHE A 213 29.58 0.95 -0.57
N LEU A 214 28.30 1.15 -0.28
CA LEU A 214 27.61 2.41 -0.58
C LEU A 214 28.21 3.58 0.19
N ALA A 215 28.50 3.41 1.48
CA ALA A 215 29.13 4.45 2.29
C ALA A 215 30.52 4.83 1.75
N GLU A 216 31.34 3.85 1.35
CA GLU A 216 32.72 4.08 0.92
C GLU A 216 32.84 4.60 -0.53
N ASN A 217 31.94 4.17 -1.43
CA ASN A 217 32.12 4.38 -2.87
C ASN A 217 31.01 5.21 -3.53
N ILE A 218 29.79 5.22 -2.97
CA ILE A 218 28.63 5.84 -3.62
C ILE A 218 28.21 7.14 -2.92
N ILE A 219 28.29 7.21 -1.59
CA ILE A 219 27.85 8.37 -0.82
C ILE A 219 29.05 9.28 -0.54
N ARG A 220 29.05 10.50 -1.07
CA ARG A 220 30.04 11.55 -0.73
C ARG A 220 29.42 12.64 0.12
N PHE A 221 30.24 13.24 0.99
CA PHE A 221 29.84 14.42 1.76
C PHE A 221 30.48 15.68 1.15
N GLU A 222 29.64 16.63 0.75
CA GLU A 222 30.06 17.96 0.30
C GLU A 222 29.36 19.00 1.17
N ASN A 223 30.12 19.82 1.90
CA ASN A 223 29.59 20.82 2.84
C ASN A 223 28.56 20.25 3.84
N GLY A 224 28.75 18.99 4.26
CA GLY A 224 27.85 18.30 5.18
C GLY A 224 26.61 17.67 4.55
N VAL A 225 26.36 17.89 3.26
CA VAL A 225 25.27 17.30 2.47
C VAL A 225 25.75 15.98 1.84
N MET A 226 24.88 14.97 1.78
CA MET A 226 25.18 13.70 1.14
C MET A 226 24.85 13.76 -0.36
N HIS A 227 25.76 13.26 -1.19
CA HIS A 227 25.61 13.17 -2.65
C HIS A 227 25.84 11.74 -3.12
N ALA A 228 24.98 11.24 -3.99
CA ALA A 228 25.11 9.94 -4.62
C ALA A 228 26.01 10.00 -5.86
N GLN A 229 26.86 8.99 -6.04
CA GLN A 229 27.73 8.82 -7.20
C GLN A 229 27.37 7.55 -7.96
N PHE A 230 26.23 7.57 -8.64
CA PHE A 230 25.85 6.56 -9.61
C PHE A 230 24.98 7.21 -10.70
N THR A 231 24.82 6.50 -11.82
CA THR A 231 24.00 6.91 -12.96
C THR A 231 23.13 5.77 -13.43
N GLY A 232 21.89 6.07 -13.83
CA GLY A 232 20.94 5.09 -14.33
C GLY A 232 20.73 3.94 -13.35
N ASP A 233 21.02 2.73 -13.83
CA ASP A 233 20.81 1.46 -13.13
C ASP A 233 22.12 0.82 -12.63
N GLN A 234 23.22 1.59 -12.57
CA GLN A 234 24.52 1.12 -12.05
C GLN A 234 24.35 0.35 -10.74
N TYR A 235 25.11 -0.74 -10.57
CA TYR A 235 25.05 -1.59 -9.38
C TYR A 235 23.67 -2.23 -9.09
N GLY A 236 22.70 -2.11 -10.00
CA GLY A 236 21.33 -2.61 -9.82
C GLY A 236 20.38 -1.60 -9.17
N PHE A 237 20.75 -0.32 -9.11
CA PHE A 237 19.83 0.73 -8.66
C PHE A 237 18.59 0.82 -9.57
N HIS A 238 17.42 1.01 -8.98
CA HIS A 238 16.19 1.26 -9.74
C HIS A 238 15.20 2.05 -8.89
N HIS A 239 14.22 2.70 -9.55
CA HIS A 239 13.21 3.49 -8.86
C HIS A 239 12.33 2.61 -7.96
N TYR A 240 12.18 3.02 -6.71
CA TYR A 240 11.30 2.37 -5.73
C TYR A 240 10.03 3.20 -5.52
N GLY A 241 8.88 2.62 -5.86
CA GLY A 241 7.60 3.33 -5.83
C GLY A 241 6.98 3.50 -4.44
N ASN A 242 7.49 2.79 -3.43
CA ASN A 242 6.93 2.76 -2.08
C ASN A 242 5.42 2.47 -2.04
N TYR A 243 4.96 1.55 -2.90
CA TYR A 243 3.53 1.20 -3.02
C TYR A 243 3.01 0.50 -1.76
N GLU A 244 3.90 -0.19 -1.06
CA GLU A 244 3.66 -0.92 0.18
C GLU A 244 3.58 0.00 1.41
N GLY A 245 3.94 1.28 1.28
CA GLY A 245 3.94 2.23 2.40
C GLY A 245 5.03 1.97 3.45
N LEU A 246 6.12 1.28 3.08
CA LEU A 246 7.23 0.94 3.97
C LEU A 246 8.02 2.17 4.44
N LEU A 247 8.20 3.14 3.55
CA LEU A 247 8.95 4.38 3.81
C LEU A 247 8.01 5.59 3.86
N PRO A 248 8.49 6.76 4.36
CA PRO A 248 7.68 7.96 4.41
C PRO A 248 7.19 8.40 3.01
N VAL A 249 5.97 8.94 2.94
CA VAL A 249 5.48 9.55 1.71
C VAL A 249 6.32 10.77 1.37
N LEU A 250 6.83 10.80 0.15
CA LEU A 250 7.72 11.85 -0.31
C LEU A 250 6.97 13.14 -0.67
N ARG A 251 7.59 14.27 -0.35
CA ARG A 251 7.18 15.57 -0.88
C ARG A 251 7.48 15.65 -2.38
N SER A 252 6.77 16.53 -3.09
CA SER A 252 7.06 16.82 -4.49
C SER A 252 8.54 17.17 -4.68
N GLY A 253 9.18 16.57 -5.68
CA GLY A 253 10.61 16.76 -5.97
C GLY A 253 11.55 15.74 -5.35
N LEU A 254 11.07 14.73 -4.62
CA LEU A 254 11.89 13.61 -4.13
C LEU A 254 11.52 12.30 -4.83
N GLN A 255 12.43 11.31 -4.79
CA GLN A 255 12.24 9.96 -5.31
C GLN A 255 13.08 8.94 -4.54
N TYR A 256 12.60 7.70 -4.42
CA TYR A 256 13.36 6.61 -3.83
C TYR A 256 14.05 5.78 -4.92
N PHE A 257 15.28 5.36 -4.64
CA PHE A 257 16.00 4.35 -5.39
C PHE A 257 16.37 3.18 -4.48
N GLU A 258 16.15 1.96 -4.95
CA GLU A 258 16.46 0.71 -4.27
C GLU A 258 17.72 0.06 -4.87
N VAL A 259 18.55 -0.54 -4.02
CA VAL A 259 19.61 -1.48 -4.41
C VAL A 259 19.69 -2.64 -3.43
N GLY A 260 20.21 -3.78 -3.88
CA GLY A 260 20.41 -4.98 -3.05
C GLY A 260 19.78 -6.25 -3.59
N ASN A 261 19.09 -6.18 -4.74
CA ASN A 261 18.71 -7.39 -5.45
C ASN A 261 19.90 -7.91 -6.26
N LEU A 262 20.50 -9.01 -5.81
CA LEU A 262 21.68 -9.66 -6.40
C LEU A 262 21.34 -10.63 -7.54
N ASN A 263 20.06 -10.84 -7.85
CA ASN A 263 19.67 -11.70 -8.96
C ASN A 263 19.98 -11.02 -10.31
N THR A 264 21.07 -11.44 -10.93
CA THR A 264 21.55 -10.89 -12.22
C THR A 264 20.69 -11.25 -13.44
N GLU A 265 19.70 -12.14 -13.31
CA GLU A 265 18.72 -12.41 -14.36
C GLU A 265 17.65 -11.33 -14.41
N THR A 266 17.24 -10.82 -13.24
CA THR A 266 16.23 -9.75 -13.13
C THR A 266 16.83 -8.36 -13.00
N HIS A 267 18.02 -8.26 -12.41
CA HIS A 267 18.77 -7.01 -12.21
C HIS A 267 20.20 -7.18 -12.73
N PRO A 268 20.42 -7.19 -14.05
CA PRO A 268 21.72 -7.54 -14.65
C PRO A 268 22.89 -6.73 -14.10
N ARG A 269 22.66 -5.44 -13.82
CA ARG A 269 23.66 -4.48 -13.36
C ARG A 269 24.07 -4.67 -11.90
N SER A 270 23.32 -5.46 -11.12
CA SER A 270 23.79 -5.95 -9.81
C SER A 270 25.13 -6.70 -9.91
N ARG A 271 25.48 -7.18 -11.12
CA ARG A 271 26.77 -7.84 -11.36
C ARG A 271 27.99 -6.94 -11.10
N GLU A 272 27.79 -5.64 -11.12
CA GLU A 272 28.82 -4.61 -10.91
C GLU A 272 29.14 -4.38 -9.44
N LEU A 273 28.31 -4.90 -8.52
CA LEU A 273 28.63 -4.89 -7.10
C LEU A 273 29.88 -5.73 -6.84
N PRO A 274 30.77 -5.29 -5.92
CA PRO A 274 31.99 -6.02 -5.62
C PRO A 274 31.74 -7.47 -5.21
N ALA A 275 32.71 -8.35 -5.50
CA ALA A 275 32.66 -9.76 -5.10
C ALA A 275 32.44 -9.92 -3.58
N SER A 276 32.97 -9.00 -2.76
CA SER A 276 32.76 -9.01 -1.31
C SER A 276 31.27 -8.93 -0.94
N VAL A 277 30.44 -8.20 -1.70
CA VAL A 277 28.99 -8.12 -1.50
C VAL A 277 28.28 -9.37 -2.03
N ARG A 278 28.74 -9.90 -3.17
CA ARG A 278 28.01 -10.93 -3.93
C ARG A 278 28.36 -12.38 -3.60
N GLN A 279 29.58 -12.65 -3.14
CA GLN A 279 30.14 -14.00 -3.03
C GLN A 279 29.25 -14.97 -2.24
N ALA A 280 28.66 -14.52 -1.13
CA ALA A 280 27.78 -15.36 -0.32
C ALA A 280 26.50 -15.77 -1.09
N TYR A 281 25.91 -14.83 -1.84
CA TYR A 281 24.77 -15.11 -2.72
C TYR A 281 25.17 -16.05 -3.84
N ASP A 282 26.25 -15.76 -4.57
CA ASP A 282 26.69 -16.58 -5.70
C ASP A 282 26.96 -18.05 -5.27
N ASN A 283 27.53 -18.24 -4.07
CA ASN A 283 27.81 -19.57 -3.50
C ASN A 283 26.57 -20.32 -3.00
N SER A 284 25.47 -19.62 -2.69
CA SER A 284 24.31 -20.20 -1.99
C SER A 284 22.96 -19.95 -2.65
N ARG A 285 22.93 -19.35 -3.85
CA ARG A 285 21.70 -18.91 -4.54
C ARG A 285 20.63 -20.00 -4.73
N TYR A 286 21.03 -21.27 -4.74
CA TYR A 286 20.13 -22.41 -4.92
C TYR A 286 19.65 -23.06 -3.63
N TYR A 287 20.29 -22.77 -2.49
CA TYR A 287 20.08 -23.51 -1.24
C TYR A 287 19.74 -22.61 -0.05
N CYS A 288 19.99 -21.30 -0.13
CA CYS A 288 19.69 -20.33 0.93
C CYS A 288 18.68 -19.30 0.43
N SER A 289 17.49 -19.27 1.03
CA SER A 289 16.43 -18.30 0.68
C SER A 289 16.58 -16.93 1.35
N GLU A 290 17.63 -16.73 2.16
CA GLU A 290 17.84 -15.50 2.95
C GLU A 290 18.97 -14.63 2.41
N ASN A 291 19.69 -15.06 1.37
CA ASN A 291 20.89 -14.41 0.87
C ASN A 291 20.65 -13.18 -0.03
N ASN A 292 19.39 -12.94 -0.43
CA ASN A 292 19.00 -11.87 -1.36
C ASN A 292 17.82 -11.03 -0.84
N VAL A 293 17.69 -10.89 0.47
CA VAL A 293 16.52 -10.24 1.08
C VAL A 293 16.78 -8.78 1.43
N GLU A 294 18.03 -8.37 1.66
CA GLU A 294 18.35 -7.02 2.08
C GLU A 294 18.25 -6.00 0.95
N ARG A 295 17.78 -4.81 1.31
CA ARG A 295 17.73 -3.62 0.45
C ARG A 295 18.26 -2.41 1.17
N VAL A 296 18.91 -1.53 0.42
CA VAL A 296 19.25 -0.18 0.83
C VAL A 296 18.51 0.80 -0.07
N MET A 297 17.83 1.77 0.53
CA MET A 297 17.01 2.75 -0.16
C MET A 297 17.64 4.13 -0.03
N LEU A 298 17.81 4.84 -1.14
CA LEU A 298 18.27 6.22 -1.18
C LEU A 298 17.09 7.13 -1.56
N CYS A 299 16.79 8.11 -0.71
CA CYS A 299 15.89 9.20 -1.04
C CYS A 299 16.68 10.32 -1.72
N LEU A 300 16.48 10.50 -3.02
CA LEU A 300 17.16 11.52 -3.82
C LEU A 300 16.22 12.67 -4.16
N ARG A 301 16.76 13.89 -4.22
CA ARG A 301 16.06 15.02 -4.82
C ARG A 301 16.14 14.91 -6.34
N ARG A 302 14.98 15.00 -7.02
CA ARG A 302 14.85 14.92 -8.48
C ARG A 302 15.79 15.90 -9.17
N ASN A 303 16.36 15.47 -10.31
CA ASN A 303 17.30 16.24 -11.11
C ASN A 303 18.56 16.68 -10.34
N SER A 304 18.91 15.97 -9.27
CA SER A 304 20.13 16.18 -8.50
C SER A 304 20.64 14.86 -7.96
N ASN A 305 21.87 14.86 -7.47
CA ASN A 305 22.45 13.73 -6.76
C ASN A 305 22.35 13.86 -5.24
N VAL A 306 21.62 14.86 -4.73
CA VAL A 306 21.50 15.09 -3.28
C VAL A 306 20.68 13.98 -2.65
N ILE A 307 21.26 13.31 -1.66
CA ILE A 307 20.60 12.31 -0.81
C ILE A 307 20.00 13.03 0.38
N GLU A 308 18.68 13.02 0.48
CA GLU A 308 17.96 13.51 1.65
C GLU A 308 18.06 12.50 2.80
N GLN A 309 17.83 11.22 2.51
CA GLN A 309 17.76 10.14 3.50
C GLN A 309 18.25 8.80 2.97
N VAL A 310 18.76 7.95 3.86
CA VAL A 310 19.16 6.56 3.58
C VAL A 310 18.39 5.62 4.50
N TYR A 311 17.85 4.54 3.93
CA TYR A 311 17.11 3.54 4.69
C TYR A 311 17.63 2.12 4.44
N LEU A 312 17.50 1.26 5.45
CA LEU A 312 17.76 -0.17 5.38
C LEU A 312 16.45 -0.92 5.53
N THR A 313 16.25 -1.94 4.70
CA THR A 313 15.12 -2.86 4.88
C THR A 313 15.42 -4.26 4.32
N GLU A 314 14.50 -5.19 4.51
CA GLU A 314 14.62 -6.56 4.04
C GLU A 314 13.25 -7.14 3.64
N HIS A 315 13.25 -8.05 2.66
CA HIS A 315 12.12 -8.90 2.37
C HIS A 315 11.99 -10.03 3.38
N ARG A 316 10.76 -10.56 3.54
CA ARG A 316 10.58 -11.83 4.26
C ARG A 316 11.20 -12.97 3.45
N PRO A 317 11.86 -13.95 4.08
CA PRO A 317 12.41 -15.11 3.37
C PRO A 317 11.35 -15.78 2.49
N ARG A 318 11.70 -16.05 1.23
CA ARG A 318 10.81 -16.67 0.22
C ARG A 318 9.54 -15.87 -0.13
N SER A 319 9.43 -14.61 0.29
CA SER A 319 8.35 -13.70 -0.13
C SER A 319 8.88 -12.55 -0.97
N ARG A 320 7.97 -11.95 -1.74
CA ARG A 320 8.17 -10.64 -2.37
C ARG A 320 7.83 -9.49 -1.43
N ASP A 321 7.20 -9.77 -0.30
CA ASP A 321 6.78 -8.75 0.66
C ASP A 321 7.96 -8.27 1.52
N PHE A 322 7.97 -6.98 1.83
CA PHE A 322 8.89 -6.41 2.80
C PHE A 322 8.54 -6.84 4.22
N ASN A 323 9.55 -6.87 5.08
CA ASN A 323 9.36 -7.04 6.51
C ASN A 323 9.06 -5.67 7.14
N GLU A 324 7.77 -5.37 7.32
CA GLU A 324 7.24 -4.09 7.83
C GLU A 324 7.85 -3.64 9.18
N GLY A 325 8.36 -4.58 10.00
CA GLY A 325 9.05 -4.28 11.26
C GLY A 325 10.56 -4.06 11.15
N ARG A 326 11.11 -4.12 9.94
CA ARG A 326 12.56 -4.08 9.66
C ARG A 326 12.87 -2.96 8.66
N ALA A 327 12.50 -1.74 9.01
CA ALA A 327 12.91 -0.53 8.31
C ALA A 327 13.68 0.39 9.27
N TYR A 328 14.86 0.82 8.87
CA TYR A 328 15.74 1.67 9.68
C TYR A 328 16.23 2.85 8.87
N ARG A 329 16.40 4.01 9.52
CA ARG A 329 16.96 5.21 8.91
C ARG A 329 18.40 5.29 9.30
N VAL A 330 19.30 5.44 8.35
CA VAL A 330 20.73 5.56 8.62
C VAL A 330 21.06 7.03 8.78
N SER A 331 21.56 7.42 9.95
CA SER A 331 22.01 8.80 10.15
C SER A 331 23.23 9.10 9.28
N PRO A 332 23.42 10.36 8.85
CA PRO A 332 24.67 10.79 8.21
C PRO A 332 25.91 10.52 9.08
N ARG A 333 25.75 10.56 10.41
CA ARG A 333 26.80 10.25 11.39
C ARG A 333 27.24 8.79 11.30
N LEU A 334 26.31 7.85 11.13
CA LEU A 334 26.61 6.44 10.95
C LEU A 334 27.31 6.18 9.60
N ILE A 335 26.88 6.85 8.51
CA ILE A 335 27.59 6.77 7.23
C ILE A 335 29.05 7.23 7.37
N ARG A 336 29.31 8.34 8.06
CA ARG A 336 30.68 8.81 8.32
C ARG A 336 31.47 7.81 9.16
N GLN A 337 30.86 7.19 10.18
CA GLN A 337 31.52 6.12 10.93
C GLN A 337 31.90 4.96 10.01
N LEU A 338 31.02 4.54 9.10
CA LEU A 338 31.34 3.47 8.14
C LEU A 338 32.50 3.86 7.21
N GLN A 339 32.56 5.12 6.77
CA GLN A 339 33.65 5.66 5.96
C GLN A 339 34.99 5.75 6.72
N SER A 340 34.96 6.10 8.01
CA SER A 340 36.17 6.23 8.84
C SER A 340 36.65 4.90 9.41
N SER A 341 35.83 3.84 9.38
CA SER A 341 36.14 2.53 9.96
C SER A 341 37.06 1.69 9.05
N GLN A 342 38.20 2.25 8.67
CA GLN A 342 39.35 1.46 8.23
C GLN A 342 40.19 1.14 9.47
N SER A 343 39.88 0.06 10.21
CA SER A 343 40.87 -0.74 11.01
C SER A 343 40.35 -1.70 12.10
N SER A 344 39.06 -1.96 12.35
CA SER A 344 38.71 -3.06 13.29
C SER A 344 37.23 -3.48 13.35
N GLY A 345 36.96 -4.79 13.22
CA GLY A 345 35.92 -5.46 14.00
C GLY A 345 34.52 -5.66 13.40
N LEU A 346 34.40 -5.83 12.08
CA LEU A 346 33.18 -6.33 11.42
C LEU A 346 33.57 -7.31 10.31
N SER A 347 34.19 -8.42 10.72
CA SER A 347 34.36 -9.63 9.93
C SER A 347 33.33 -10.65 10.34
#